data_AF-A0A968JPQ1-F1
#
_entry.id   AF-A0A968JPQ1-F1
#
_cell.length_a   1.000
_cell.length_b   1.000
_cell.length_c   1.000
_cell.angle_alpha   90.00
_cell.angle_beta   90.00
_cell.angle_gamma   90.00
#
_symmetry.space_group_name_H-M   'P 1'
#
loop_
_entity.id
_entity.type
_entity.pdbx_description
1 polymer ?
#
loop_
_entity_poly.entity_id
_entity_poly.type
_entity_poly.pdbx_seq_one_letter_code
_entity_poly.pdbx_strand_id
1 'polypeptide(L)'
;MNKRFIGNPYLESNWQNGLLISQKGNTYEIKGRYRIFDDEIQIVQDGVVKALYPHSLQGVLLGSRIFISSKWEAPSGIDYSFFELLVDGEVKLLKKYQLDVRETKDNFLKIKDKTEVYFLFERRCSTTCQFDKKWLDAHDEPTL
;
A
#
# COMPACT_ATOMS: atom_id res chain seq x y z
N MET A 1 -21.24 -2.80 14.93
CA MET A 1 -20.41 -3.32 16.05
C MET A 1 -18.95 -3.09 15.70
N ASN A 2 -18.18 -2.41 16.54
CA ASN A 2 -16.74 -2.25 16.35
C ASN A 2 -16.04 -3.57 16.72
N LYS A 3 -15.63 -4.36 15.73
CA LYS A 3 -14.86 -5.60 15.97
C LYS A 3 -13.50 -5.22 16.56
N ARG A 4 -13.08 -5.91 17.63
CA ARG A 4 -11.77 -5.75 18.27
C ARG A 4 -10.80 -6.82 17.76
N PHE A 5 -9.54 -6.45 17.55
CA PHE A 5 -8.53 -7.32 16.97
C PHE A 5 -7.60 -7.92 18.01
N ILE A 6 -7.22 -9.19 17.80
CA ILE A 6 -6.13 -9.86 18.50
C ILE A 6 -5.03 -10.14 17.45
N GLY A 7 -3.91 -9.43 17.55
CA GLY A 7 -2.77 -9.55 16.63
C GLY A 7 -2.30 -8.20 16.08
N ASN A 8 -1.30 -8.23 15.19
CA ASN A 8 -0.75 -7.05 14.54
C ASN A 8 -1.35 -6.85 13.12
N PRO A 9 -2.22 -5.83 12.91
CA PRO A 9 -2.85 -5.59 11.61
C PRO A 9 -1.96 -4.82 10.63
N TYR A 10 -0.76 -4.41 11.04
CA TYR A 10 0.17 -3.63 10.23
C TYR A 10 1.16 -4.54 9.51
N LEU A 11 1.59 -4.16 8.32
CA LEU A 11 2.71 -4.84 7.65
C LEU A 11 3.94 -4.81 8.55
N GLU A 12 4.30 -3.60 9.00
CA GLU A 12 5.29 -3.35 10.03
C GLU A 12 4.70 -2.48 11.14
N SER A 13 4.99 -2.83 12.40
CA SER A 13 4.43 -2.11 13.56
C SER A 13 4.99 -0.70 13.70
N ASN A 14 6.24 -0.51 13.26
CA ASN A 14 7.00 0.72 13.42
C ASN A 14 6.57 1.76 12.38
N TRP A 15 6.59 3.01 12.79
CA TRP A 15 6.44 4.14 11.88
C TRP A 15 7.70 4.30 11.04
N GLN A 16 7.53 4.45 9.73
CA GLN A 16 8.61 4.62 8.77
C GLN A 16 8.55 6.01 8.17
N ASN A 17 9.71 6.59 7.88
CA ASN A 17 9.78 7.77 7.03
C ASN A 17 9.44 7.37 5.60
N GLY A 18 8.93 8.31 4.83
CA GLY A 18 8.45 8.03 3.49
C GLY A 18 8.12 9.28 2.69
N LEU A 19 7.67 9.03 1.47
CA LEU A 19 7.25 10.05 0.52
C LEU A 19 5.90 9.68 -0.07
N LEU A 20 4.91 10.54 0.09
CA LEU A 20 3.59 10.38 -0.52
C LEU A 20 3.53 11.11 -1.85
N ILE A 21 2.94 10.47 -2.86
CA ILE A 21 2.62 11.07 -4.16
C ILE A 21 1.10 11.21 -4.26
N SER A 22 0.61 12.44 -4.23
CA SER A 22 -0.81 12.73 -4.39
C SER A 22 -1.30 12.39 -5.80
N GLN A 23 -2.62 12.34 -6.01
CA GLN A 23 -3.20 12.17 -7.35
C GLN A 23 -2.82 13.26 -8.36
N LYS A 24 -2.37 14.43 -7.88
CA LYS A 24 -1.91 15.54 -8.72
C LYS A 24 -0.41 15.48 -9.04
N GLY A 25 0.29 14.43 -8.59
CA GLY A 25 1.74 14.28 -8.74
C GLY A 25 2.58 15.04 -7.71
N ASN A 26 1.97 15.84 -6.83
CA ASN A 26 2.72 16.52 -5.76
C ASN A 26 3.26 15.50 -4.75
N THR A 27 4.48 15.73 -4.29
CA THR A 27 5.17 14.90 -3.30
C THR A 27 5.16 15.53 -1.91
N TYR A 28 5.08 14.70 -0.86
CA TYR A 28 5.09 15.14 0.53
C TYR A 28 5.90 14.16 1.38
N GLU A 29 6.84 14.67 2.17
CA GLU A 29 7.49 13.86 3.20
C GLU A 29 6.47 13.47 4.27
N ILE A 30 6.49 12.21 4.66
CA ILE A 30 5.56 11.66 5.65
C ILE A 30 6.28 10.75 6.63
N LYS A 31 5.65 10.56 7.79
CA LYS A 31 5.93 9.43 8.67
C LYS A 31 4.69 8.55 8.71
N GLY A 32 4.78 7.33 8.20
CA GLY A 32 3.62 6.47 7.99
C GLY A 32 3.88 4.99 8.19
N ARG A 33 2.81 4.20 8.10
CA ARG A 33 2.84 2.74 8.12
C ARG A 33 1.63 2.17 7.40
N TYR A 34 1.78 0.98 6.83
CA TYR A 34 0.69 0.30 6.14
C TYR A 34 -0.08 -0.62 7.09
N ARG A 35 -1.39 -0.43 7.17
CA ARG A 35 -2.32 -1.28 7.90
C ARG A 35 -3.08 -2.17 6.92
N ILE A 36 -2.66 -3.44 6.85
CA ILE A 36 -3.18 -4.43 5.91
C ILE A 36 -4.69 -4.66 6.11
N PHE A 37 -5.15 -4.65 7.36
CA PHE A 37 -6.54 -4.99 7.68
C PHE A 37 -7.58 -4.10 7.00
N ASP A 38 -7.38 -2.77 7.06
CA ASP A 38 -8.30 -1.80 6.46
C ASP A 38 -7.79 -1.30 5.09
N ASP A 39 -6.71 -1.92 4.59
CA ASP A 39 -6.01 -1.51 3.38
C ASP A 39 -5.73 0.00 3.34
N GLU A 40 -5.19 0.53 4.45
CA GLU A 40 -4.97 1.97 4.63
C GLU A 40 -3.50 2.27 4.95
N ILE A 41 -3.03 3.43 4.48
CA ILE A 41 -1.76 4.01 4.89
C ILE A 41 -2.06 5.00 6.01
N GLN A 42 -1.54 4.74 7.20
CA GLN A 42 -1.62 5.69 8.31
C GLN A 42 -0.43 6.63 8.23
N ILE A 43 -0.67 7.93 8.35
CA ILE A 43 0.37 8.96 8.42
C ILE A 43 0.22 9.79 9.70
N VAL A 44 1.33 10.35 10.18
CA VAL A 44 1.33 11.36 11.24
C VAL A 44 1.43 12.74 10.61
N GLN A 45 0.42 13.57 10.82
CA GLN A 45 0.41 14.97 10.40
C GLN A 45 0.00 15.83 11.59
N ASP A 46 0.83 16.81 11.95
CA ASP A 46 0.59 17.72 13.09
C ASP A 46 0.33 16.97 14.41
N GLY A 47 1.03 15.85 14.62
CA GLY A 47 0.86 14.99 15.79
C GLY A 47 -0.39 14.10 15.78
N VAL A 48 -1.23 14.18 14.74
CA VAL A 48 -2.46 13.40 14.59
C VAL A 48 -2.27 12.29 13.57
N VAL A 49 -2.76 11.10 13.90
CA VAL A 49 -2.79 9.97 12.96
C VAL A 49 -3.96 10.13 12.00
N LYS A 50 -3.68 10.15 10.69
CA LYS A 50 -4.68 10.19 9.62
C LYS A 50 -4.58 8.92 8.77
N ALA A 51 -5.72 8.40 8.33
CA ALA A 51 -5.78 7.29 7.39
C ALA A 51 -5.91 7.81 5.96
N LEU A 52 -5.16 7.21 5.05
CA LEU A 52 -5.21 7.45 3.62
C LEU A 52 -5.59 6.17 2.91
N TYR A 53 -6.60 6.29 2.05
CA TYR A 53 -7.16 5.15 1.32
C TYR A 53 -6.61 5.09 -0.11
N PRO A 54 -6.61 3.90 -0.75
CA PRO A 54 -6.05 3.72 -2.08
C PRO A 54 -6.55 4.74 -3.11
N HIS A 55 -7.85 5.02 -3.13
CA HIS A 55 -8.47 5.96 -4.08
C HIS A 55 -8.08 7.44 -3.87
N SER A 56 -7.27 7.78 -2.87
CA SER A 56 -6.92 9.17 -2.51
C SER A 56 -5.51 9.59 -2.90
N LEU A 57 -4.65 8.65 -3.35
CA LEU A 57 -3.26 8.92 -3.71
C LEU A 57 -2.80 8.06 -4.88
N GLN A 58 -1.69 8.46 -5.51
CA GLN A 58 -1.09 7.73 -6.62
C GLN A 58 -0.16 6.63 -6.12
N GLY A 59 0.70 6.96 -5.17
CA GLY A 59 1.58 6.00 -4.52
C GLY A 59 2.24 6.57 -3.27
N VAL A 60 2.93 5.72 -2.52
CA VAL A 60 3.68 6.09 -1.33
C VAL A 60 4.93 5.22 -1.21
N LEU A 61 6.07 5.85 -0.96
CA LEU A 61 7.27 5.20 -0.48
C LEU A 61 7.19 5.13 1.05
N LEU A 62 7.30 3.93 1.62
CA LEU A 62 7.44 3.71 3.07
C LEU A 62 8.68 2.87 3.31
N GLY A 63 9.70 3.46 3.94
CA GLY A 63 11.01 2.82 4.06
C GLY A 63 11.57 2.49 2.69
N SER A 64 11.82 1.20 2.43
CA SER A 64 12.31 0.70 1.14
C SER A 64 11.22 0.18 0.20
N ARG A 65 9.94 0.36 0.55
CA ARG A 65 8.80 -0.25 -0.17
C ARG A 65 7.99 0.81 -0.88
N ILE A 66 7.72 0.59 -2.16
CA ILE A 66 6.87 1.46 -2.97
C ILE A 66 5.49 0.84 -3.03
N PHE A 67 4.48 1.53 -2.53
CA PHE A 67 3.08 1.15 -2.69
C PHE A 67 2.43 2.02 -3.76
N ILE A 68 1.69 1.42 -4.67
CA ILE A 68 0.88 2.12 -5.67
C ILE A 68 -0.60 1.83 -5.43
N SER A 69 -1.45 2.78 -5.80
CA SER A 69 -2.89 2.56 -5.86
C SER A 69 -3.29 2.02 -7.23
N SER A 70 -4.01 0.90 -7.25
CA SER A 70 -4.56 0.35 -8.49
C SER A 70 -5.94 -0.23 -8.27
N LYS A 71 -6.76 -0.23 -9.33
CA LYS A 71 -8.02 -0.98 -9.35
C LYS A 71 -7.73 -2.47 -9.40
N TRP A 72 -8.56 -3.25 -8.71
CA TRP A 72 -8.54 -4.70 -8.73
C TRP A 72 -9.96 -5.26 -8.62
N GLU A 73 -10.15 -6.50 -9.06
CA GLU A 73 -11.42 -7.20 -8.94
C GLU A 73 -11.49 -7.86 -7.56
N ALA A 74 -12.22 -7.22 -6.65
CA ALA A 74 -12.58 -7.79 -5.37
C ALA A 74 -13.85 -8.64 -5.50
N PRO A 75 -14.16 -9.54 -4.54
CA PRO A 75 -15.42 -10.30 -4.57
C PRO A 75 -16.68 -9.45 -4.65
N SER A 76 -16.64 -8.21 -4.17
CA SER A 76 -17.73 -7.23 -4.21
C SER A 76 -17.79 -6.38 -5.49
N GLY A 77 -16.84 -6.57 -6.41
CA GLY A 77 -16.71 -5.79 -7.65
C GLY A 77 -15.35 -5.09 -7.78
N ILE A 78 -15.25 -4.15 -8.71
CA ILE A 78 -14.02 -3.38 -8.95
C ILE A 78 -13.83 -2.38 -7.82
N ASP A 79 -12.71 -2.45 -7.11
CA ASP A 79 -12.33 -1.52 -6.05
C ASP A 79 -10.86 -1.09 -6.20
N TYR A 80 -10.42 -0.08 -5.46
CA TYR A 80 -9.01 0.29 -5.36
C TYR A 80 -8.33 -0.42 -4.19
N SER A 81 -7.04 -0.71 -4.36
CA SER A 81 -6.21 -1.26 -3.29
C SER A 81 -4.76 -0.81 -3.38
N PHE A 82 -4.04 -0.92 -2.27
CA PHE A 82 -2.60 -0.76 -2.26
C PHE A 82 -1.89 -2.05 -2.71
N PHE A 83 -0.93 -1.86 -3.61
CA PHE A 83 -0.02 -2.90 -4.07
C PHE A 83 1.40 -2.45 -3.87
N GLU A 84 2.24 -3.28 -3.27
CA GLU A 84 3.68 -3.09 -3.32
C GLU A 84 4.18 -3.34 -4.75
N LEU A 85 4.90 -2.37 -5.31
CA LEU A 85 5.54 -2.45 -6.61
C LEU A 85 6.92 -3.10 -6.45
N LEU A 86 7.09 -4.31 -6.97
CA LEU A 86 8.35 -5.05 -6.90
C LEU A 86 9.23 -4.80 -8.14
N VAL A 87 8.60 -4.67 -9.31
CA VAL A 87 9.28 -4.42 -10.59
C VAL A 87 8.41 -3.50 -11.43
N ASP A 88 9.00 -2.42 -11.97
CA ASP A 88 8.35 -1.52 -12.95
C ASP A 88 8.97 -1.68 -14.33
N GLY A 89 8.33 -2.46 -15.20
CA GLY A 89 8.72 -2.65 -16.59
C GLY A 89 7.53 -2.53 -17.55
N GLU A 90 7.66 -3.17 -18.72
CA GLU A 90 6.54 -3.34 -19.66
C GLU A 90 5.36 -4.07 -18.98
N VAL A 91 5.71 -5.02 -18.11
CA VAL A 91 4.81 -5.66 -17.15
C VAL A 91 5.25 -5.26 -15.75
N LYS A 92 4.29 -4.89 -14.90
CA LYS A 92 4.55 -4.62 -13.48
C LYS A 92 4.35 -5.89 -12.67
N LEU A 93 5.29 -6.19 -11.77
CA LEU A 93 5.10 -7.20 -10.74
C LEU A 93 4.63 -6.51 -9.46
N LEU A 94 3.42 -6.83 -9.04
CA LEU A 94 2.75 -6.25 -7.90
C LEU A 94 2.53 -7.31 -6.82
N LYS A 95 2.69 -6.91 -5.56
CA LYS A 95 2.37 -7.73 -4.39
C LYS A 95 1.27 -7.09 -3.57
N LYS A 96 0.23 -7.86 -3.26
CA LYS A 96 -0.83 -7.47 -2.33
C LYS A 96 -0.68 -8.23 -1.03
N TYR A 97 -0.78 -7.51 0.08
CA TYR A 97 -0.85 -8.09 1.41
C TYR A 97 -2.29 -8.37 1.82
N GLN A 98 -2.51 -9.49 2.49
CA GLN A 98 -3.81 -9.89 3.02
C GLN A 98 -3.63 -10.47 4.43
N LEU A 99 -4.71 -10.44 5.22
CA LEU A 99 -4.75 -11.08 6.54
C LEU A 99 -5.72 -12.25 6.51
N ASP A 100 -5.27 -13.43 6.95
CA ASP A 100 -6.18 -14.50 7.34
C ASP A 100 -6.65 -14.22 8.77
N VAL A 101 -7.95 -13.98 8.91
CA VAL A 101 -8.59 -13.68 10.20
C VAL A 101 -9.60 -14.77 10.55
N ARG A 102 -9.61 -15.17 11.83
CA ARG A 102 -10.62 -16.06 12.39
C ARG A 102 -11.46 -15.33 13.41
N GLU A 103 -12.77 -15.40 13.25
CA GLU A 103 -13.72 -14.92 14.25
C GLU A 103 -13.70 -15.84 15.48
N THR A 104 -13.63 -15.24 16.66
CA THR A 104 -13.64 -15.93 17.95
C THR A 104 -15.04 -15.86 18.56
N LYS A 105 -15.30 -16.71 19.57
CA LYS A 105 -16.62 -16.80 20.23
C LYS A 105 -17.08 -15.48 20.86
N ASP A 106 -16.15 -14.58 21.18
CA ASP A 106 -16.42 -13.29 21.81
C ASP A 106 -16.43 -12.12 20.80
N ASN A 107 -16.69 -12.38 19.51
CA ASN A 107 -16.70 -11.38 18.42
C ASN A 107 -15.37 -10.63 18.21
N PHE A 108 -14.23 -11.21 18.60
CA PHE A 108 -12.91 -10.71 18.21
C PHE A 108 -12.46 -11.36 16.92
N LEU A 109 -11.76 -10.59 16.08
CA LEU A 109 -11.02 -11.10 14.93
C LEU A 109 -9.58 -11.40 15.35
N LYS A 110 -9.20 -12.68 15.33
CA LYS A 110 -7.83 -13.12 15.59
C LYS A 110 -7.09 -13.26 14.26
N ILE A 111 -6.00 -12.51 14.10
CA ILE A 111 -5.12 -12.64 12.94
C ILE A 111 -4.35 -13.96 13.09
N LYS A 112 -4.47 -14.84 12.10
CA LYS A 112 -3.73 -16.10 12.02
C LYS A 112 -2.41 -15.91 11.29
N ASP A 113 -2.49 -15.30 10.12
CA ASP A 113 -1.35 -15.17 9.21
C ASP A 113 -1.45 -13.92 8.35
N LYS A 114 -0.31 -13.51 7.80
CA LYS A 114 -0.18 -12.49 6.75
C LYS A 114 0.18 -13.20 5.47
N THR A 115 -0.70 -13.14 4.48
CA THR A 115 -0.47 -13.76 3.17
C THR A 115 -0.08 -12.71 2.14
N GLU A 116 0.68 -13.14 1.14
CA GLU A 116 1.12 -12.32 0.01
C GLU A 116 0.57 -12.92 -1.28
N VAL A 117 -0.05 -12.10 -2.11
CA VAL A 117 -0.56 -12.50 -3.43
C VAL A 117 0.11 -11.65 -4.49
N TYR A 118 0.62 -12.29 -5.54
CA TYR A 118 1.38 -11.66 -6.61
C TYR A 118 0.51 -11.48 -7.85
N PHE A 119 0.62 -10.32 -8.49
CA PHE A 119 -0.11 -9.95 -9.69
C PHE A 119 0.85 -9.46 -10.76
N LEU A 120 0.61 -9.88 -12.00
CA LEU A 120 1.23 -9.31 -13.17
C LEU A 120 0.25 -8.32 -13.80
N PHE A 121 0.70 -7.08 -13.99
CA PHE A 121 -0.11 -6.05 -14.63
C PHE A 121 0.57 -5.62 -15.93
N GLU A 122 0.02 -6.04 -17.06
CA GLU A 122 0.48 -5.61 -18.38
C GLU A 122 0.05 -4.16 -18.65
N ARG A 123 0.99 -3.31 -19.08
CA ARG A 123 0.63 -1.97 -19.55
C ARG A 123 -0.17 -2.07 -20.86
N ARG A 124 -1.50 -2.11 -20.79
CA ARG A 124 -2.31 -1.61 -21.90
C ARG A 124 -2.26 -0.08 -21.89
N CYS A 125 -1.17 0.46 -22.41
CA CYS A 125 -0.91 1.91 -22.42
C CYS A 125 -1.88 2.64 -23.36
N SER A 126 -2.84 3.38 -22.81
CA SER A 126 -3.35 4.60 -23.44
C SER A 126 -2.65 5.80 -22.81
N THR A 127 -1.65 6.34 -23.51
CA THR A 127 -1.01 7.69 -23.47
C THR A 127 -0.75 8.47 -22.15
N THR A 128 -1.20 8.08 -20.96
CA THR A 128 -1.02 8.87 -19.71
C THR A 128 -0.32 8.12 -18.57
N CYS A 129 0.16 6.89 -18.77
CA CYS A 129 0.94 6.14 -17.79
C CYS A 129 2.44 6.49 -17.82
N GLN A 130 2.76 7.77 -17.65
CA GLN A 130 4.11 8.19 -17.25
C GLN A 130 4.07 8.45 -15.74
N PHE A 131 4.19 7.39 -14.95
CA PHE A 131 4.94 7.55 -13.70
C PHE A 131 6.31 8.04 -14.14
N ASP A 132 6.66 9.27 -13.78
CA ASP A 132 7.92 9.90 -14.18
C ASP A 132 9.07 8.94 -13.85
N LYS A 133 9.61 8.33 -14.91
CA LYS A 133 10.76 7.42 -14.89
C LYS A 133 11.94 8.00 -14.09
N LYS A 134 11.97 9.33 -14.02
CA LYS A 134 12.89 10.16 -13.24
C LYS A 134 12.93 9.88 -11.73
N TRP A 135 11.89 9.25 -11.15
CA TRP A 135 11.83 9.00 -9.70
C TRP A 135 12.46 7.65 -9.28
N LEU A 136 12.32 6.59 -10.10
CA LEU A 136 13.00 5.31 -9.84
C LEU A 136 14.51 5.43 -10.08
N ASP A 137 14.91 6.14 -11.14
CA ASP A 137 16.33 6.32 -11.49
C ASP A 137 17.11 7.14 -10.43
N ALA A 138 16.43 7.86 -9.53
CA ALA A 138 17.05 8.69 -8.50
C ALA A 138 17.39 7.92 -7.19
N HIS A 139 16.92 6.68 -7.05
CA HIS A 139 17.09 5.88 -5.83
C HIS A 139 17.67 4.49 -6.08
N ASP A 140 18.12 4.22 -7.30
CA ASP A 140 18.75 2.96 -7.73
C ASP A 140 20.29 3.05 -7.77
N GLU A 141 20.93 4.01 -7.10
CA GLU A 141 22.40 3.95 -6.92
C GLU A 141 22.73 2.88 -5.87
N PRO A 142 23.37 1.76 -6.25
CA PRO A 142 23.93 0.85 -5.27
C PRO A 142 25.08 1.57 -4.58
N THR A 143 24.98 1.69 -3.26
CA THR A 143 26.12 2.08 -2.43
C THR A 143 27.15 0.95 -2.55
N LEU A 144 28.19 1.19 -3.36
CA LEU A 144 29.41 0.39 -3.39
C LEU A 144 30.17 0.52 -2.06
#